data_AF-A0A2V8Z2L9-F1
#
_entry.id   AF-A0A2V8Z2L9-F1
#
_cell.length_a   1.000
_cell.length_b   1.000
_cell.length_c   1.000
_cell.angle_alpha   90.00
_cell.angle_beta   90.00
_cell.angle_gamma   90.00
#
_symmetry.space_group_name_H-M   'P 1'
#
loop_
_entity.id
_entity.type
_entity.pdbx_description
1 polymer ?
#
loop_
_entity_poly.entity_id
_entity_poly.type
_entity_poly.pdbx_seq_one_letter_code
_entity_poly.pdbx_strand_id
1 'polypeptide(L)'
;MQEQPPSPDLNSRALAVLRIGVGALFFLFGEYKVFGTQFTLHGGFQYWINRFLQGGAYPFMAPILRGFVLAHATPIAFLVAYGELAVGLALLLGVLVRPASVGGIVYMFTLLFSSDYPGASAPFWQYFGASLSHSVFILCFLAFLIGRAHTVWSVRKLARSRPPEAHS
;
A
#
# COMPACT_ATOMS: atom_id res chain seq x y z
N MET A 1 -21.25 11.13 -39.88
CA MET A 1 -20.23 10.19 -39.36
C MET A 1 -20.10 10.49 -37.87
N GLN A 2 -20.83 9.75 -37.02
CA GLN A 2 -20.76 9.94 -35.57
C GLN A 2 -19.47 9.30 -35.08
N GLU A 3 -18.50 10.10 -34.64
CA GLU A 3 -17.33 9.60 -33.93
C GLU A 3 -17.79 8.95 -32.63
N GLN A 4 -17.79 7.61 -32.63
CA GLN A 4 -17.93 6.83 -31.42
C GLN A 4 -16.80 7.25 -30.47
N PRO A 5 -17.09 7.67 -29.22
CA PRO A 5 -16.03 8.02 -28.29
C PRO A 5 -15.11 6.79 -28.12
N PRO A 6 -13.77 6.98 -28.10
CA PRO A 6 -12.84 5.88 -28.01
C PRO A 6 -13.23 5.02 -26.82
N SER A 7 -13.46 3.73 -27.07
CA SER A 7 -13.74 2.75 -26.02
C SER A 7 -12.65 2.89 -24.97
N PRO A 8 -12.98 2.93 -23.66
CA PRO A 8 -11.96 3.04 -22.64
C PRO A 8 -10.99 1.86 -22.79
N ASP A 9 -9.75 2.20 -23.14
CA ASP A 9 -8.67 1.28 -23.47
C ASP A 9 -8.65 0.11 -22.46
N LEU A 10 -8.63 -1.14 -22.93
CA LEU A 10 -8.72 -2.35 -22.08
C LEU A 10 -7.70 -2.30 -20.92
N ASN A 11 -6.54 -1.72 -21.18
CA ASN A 11 -5.48 -1.46 -20.21
C ASN A 11 -5.94 -0.57 -19.05
N SER A 12 -6.75 0.45 -19.33
CA SER A 12 -7.31 1.34 -18.31
C SER A 12 -8.31 0.63 -17.42
N ARG A 13 -9.11 -0.29 -17.97
CA ARG A 13 -10.03 -1.13 -17.18
C ARG A 13 -9.26 -2.14 -16.33
N ALA A 14 -8.24 -2.79 -16.88
CA ALA A 14 -7.39 -3.71 -16.14
C ALA A 14 -6.69 -3.02 -14.96
N LEU A 15 -6.12 -1.83 -15.18
CA LEU A 15 -5.52 -1.02 -14.10
C LEU A 15 -6.54 -0.61 -13.04
N ALA A 16 -7.78 -0.29 -13.42
CA ALA A 16 -8.84 0.05 -12.47
C ALA A 16 -9.25 -1.15 -11.60
N VAL A 17 -9.36 -2.34 -12.19
CA VAL A 17 -9.64 -3.59 -11.45
C VAL A 17 -8.47 -3.93 -10.51
N LEU A 18 -7.24 -3.86 -11.01
CA LEU A 18 -6.04 -4.09 -10.19
C LEU A 18 -5.98 -3.12 -9.01
N ARG A 19 -6.29 -1.84 -9.23
CA ARG A 19 -6.36 -0.82 -8.18
C ARG A 19 -7.39 -1.18 -7.10
N ILE A 20 -8.60 -1.60 -7.51
CA ILE A 20 -9.65 -1.98 -6.56
C ILE A 20 -9.23 -3.23 -5.78
N GLY A 21 -8.65 -4.23 -6.45
CA GLY A 21 -8.16 -5.45 -5.81
C GLY A 21 -7.07 -5.17 -4.78
N VAL A 22 -6.04 -4.41 -5.14
CA VAL A 22 -4.96 -4.02 -4.22
C VAL A 22 -5.52 -3.14 -3.09
N GLY A 23 -6.41 -2.21 -3.40
CA GLY A 23 -7.08 -1.38 -2.40
C GLY A 23 -7.90 -2.19 -1.39
N ALA A 24 -8.63 -3.22 -1.85
CA ALA A 24 -9.40 -4.10 -0.99
C ALA A 24 -8.51 -4.92 -0.05
N LEU A 25 -7.39 -5.44 -0.54
CA LEU A 25 -6.42 -6.15 0.31
C LEU A 25 -5.85 -5.25 1.40
N PHE A 26 -5.41 -4.05 1.04
CA PHE A 26 -4.89 -3.07 2.01
C PHE A 26 -5.96 -2.60 2.99
N PHE A 27 -7.21 -2.44 2.53
CA PHE A 27 -8.33 -2.11 3.40
C PHE A 27 -8.58 -3.23 4.41
N LEU A 28 -8.61 -4.50 3.98
CA LEU A 28 -8.81 -5.64 4.87
C LEU A 28 -7.68 -5.78 5.89
N PHE A 29 -6.41 -5.61 5.46
CA PHE A 29 -5.26 -5.65 6.36
C PHE A 29 -5.25 -4.47 7.35
N GLY A 30 -5.57 -3.28 6.88
CA GLY A 30 -5.66 -2.08 7.71
C GLY A 30 -6.79 -2.18 8.73
N GLU A 31 -7.99 -2.57 8.29
CA GLU A 31 -9.16 -2.77 9.15
C GLU A 31 -8.84 -3.78 10.24
N TYR A 32 -8.35 -4.96 9.87
CA TYR A 32 -7.96 -5.98 10.85
C TYR A 32 -6.97 -5.46 11.90
N LYS A 33 -6.02 -4.60 11.52
CA LYS A 33 -5.03 -4.03 12.45
C LYS A 33 -5.55 -2.86 13.29
N VAL A 34 -6.46 -2.05 12.75
CA VAL A 34 -7.06 -0.92 13.47
C VAL A 34 -8.11 -1.40 14.48
N PHE A 35 -8.97 -2.34 14.08
CA PHE A 35 -10.00 -2.90 14.95
C PHE A 35 -9.47 -4.04 15.83
N GLY A 36 -8.47 -4.78 15.36
CA GLY A 36 -7.72 -5.73 16.16
C GLY A 36 -6.75 -5.01 17.08
N THR A 37 -7.22 -4.65 18.28
CA THR A 37 -6.40 -4.06 19.36
C THR A 37 -5.15 -4.87 19.74
N GLN A 38 -5.05 -6.12 19.26
CA GLN A 38 -3.89 -6.99 19.39
C GLN A 38 -2.63 -6.40 18.72
N PHE A 39 -2.78 -5.75 17.57
CA PHE A 39 -1.63 -5.19 16.83
C PHE A 39 -1.10 -3.90 17.49
N THR A 40 -1.99 -3.02 17.95
CA THR A 40 -1.67 -1.67 18.45
C THR A 40 -1.46 -1.60 19.97
N LEU A 41 -2.25 -2.32 20.77
CA LEU A 41 -2.28 -2.17 22.23
C LEU A 41 -1.65 -3.36 22.99
N HIS A 42 -1.64 -4.57 22.42
CA HIS A 42 -1.15 -5.77 23.12
C HIS A 42 0.26 -6.20 22.70
N GLY A 43 1.06 -5.28 22.17
CA GLY A 43 2.45 -5.56 21.79
C GLY A 43 2.61 -6.40 20.51
N GLY A 44 1.55 -6.63 19.73
CA GLY A 44 1.64 -7.35 18.46
C GLY A 44 2.63 -6.72 17.48
N PHE A 45 2.68 -5.38 17.40
CA PHE A 45 3.70 -4.69 16.62
C PHE A 45 5.13 -4.99 17.10
N GLN A 46 5.38 -4.97 18.42
CA GLN A 46 6.69 -5.32 18.97
C GLN A 46 7.07 -6.77 18.66
N TYR A 47 6.11 -7.69 18.71
CA TYR A 47 6.31 -9.09 18.31
C TYR A 47 6.77 -9.19 16.84
N TRP A 48 6.10 -8.49 15.92
CA TRP A 48 6.49 -8.44 14.52
C TRP A 48 7.88 -7.83 14.31
N ILE A 49 8.21 -6.72 14.98
CA ILE A 49 9.54 -6.11 14.88
C ILE A 49 10.63 -7.04 15.41
N ASN A 50 10.40 -7.72 16.54
CA ASN A 50 11.35 -8.72 17.05
C ASN A 50 11.50 -9.90 16.08
N ARG A 51 10.40 -10.34 15.46
CA ARG A 51 10.42 -11.38 14.43
C ARG A 51 11.21 -10.94 13.19
N PHE A 52 11.10 -9.70 12.76
CA PHE A 52 11.92 -9.13 11.67
C PHE A 52 13.40 -9.10 12.04
N LEU A 53 13.73 -8.69 13.27
CA LEU A 53 15.09 -8.70 13.78
C LEU A 53 15.68 -10.12 13.88
N GLN A 54 14.86 -11.14 14.11
CA GLN A 54 15.28 -12.55 14.13
C GLN A 54 15.32 -13.19 12.73
N GLY A 55 14.39 -12.81 11.85
CA GLY A 55 14.20 -13.40 10.52
C GLY A 55 15.15 -12.85 9.45
N GLY A 56 15.89 -11.78 9.75
CA GLY A 56 16.83 -11.15 8.83
C GLY A 56 16.39 -9.73 8.49
N ALA A 57 16.67 -8.80 9.41
CA ALA A 57 16.63 -7.38 9.10
C ALA A 57 17.97 -6.95 8.50
N TYR A 58 17.97 -5.98 7.58
CA TYR A 58 19.22 -5.43 7.08
C TYR A 58 20.03 -4.80 8.23
N PRO A 59 21.38 -4.92 8.24
CA PRO A 59 22.22 -4.46 9.34
C PRO A 59 22.06 -2.96 9.67
N PHE A 60 21.78 -2.13 8.66
CA PHE A 60 21.55 -0.70 8.83
C PHE A 60 20.16 -0.37 9.38
N MET A 61 19.15 -1.23 9.15
CA MET A 61 17.79 -1.05 9.69
C MET A 61 17.64 -1.62 11.09
N ALA A 62 18.37 -2.67 11.44
CA ALA A 62 18.34 -3.27 12.77
C ALA A 62 18.46 -2.25 13.95
N PRO A 63 19.40 -1.28 13.94
CA PRO A 63 19.47 -0.28 15.01
C PRO A 63 18.30 0.71 15.00
N ILE A 64 17.74 1.04 13.83
CA ILE A 64 16.57 1.92 13.70
C ILE A 64 15.32 1.22 14.26
N LEU A 65 15.13 -0.05 13.89
CA LEU A 65 14.05 -0.91 14.40
C LEU A 65 14.12 -1.04 15.93
N ARG A 66 15.31 -1.29 16.48
CA ARG A 66 15.48 -1.45 17.94
C ARG A 66 15.42 -0.13 18.71
N GLY A 67 16.11 0.91 18.23
CA GLY A 67 16.28 2.16 18.98
C GLY A 67 15.12 3.14 18.81
N PHE A 68 14.59 3.27 17.59
CA PHE A 68 13.54 4.24 17.28
C PHE A 68 12.16 3.59 17.25
N VAL A 69 12.02 2.47 16.52
CA VAL A 69 10.72 1.85 16.28
C VAL A 69 10.18 1.15 17.52
N LEU A 70 10.98 0.39 18.26
CA LEU A 70 10.52 -0.22 19.52
C LEU A 70 10.27 0.82 20.62
N ALA A 71 11.07 1.88 20.70
CA ALA A 71 10.86 2.96 21.68
C ALA A 71 9.53 3.71 21.44
N HIS A 72 9.10 3.81 20.18
CA HIS A 72 7.83 4.44 19.78
C HIS A 72 6.87 3.41 19.18
N ALA A 73 6.86 2.17 19.71
CA ALA A 73 6.13 1.06 19.13
C ALA A 73 4.63 1.34 18.98
N THR A 74 3.98 1.88 20.00
CA THR A 74 2.54 2.17 19.99
C THR A 74 2.15 3.23 18.95
N PRO A 75 2.72 4.46 18.96
CA PRO A 75 2.35 5.45 17.95
C PRO A 75 2.74 5.04 16.53
N ILE A 76 3.84 4.31 16.34
CA ILE A 76 4.22 3.79 15.02
C ILE A 76 3.26 2.67 14.58
N ALA A 77 2.84 1.79 15.48
CA ALA A 77 1.84 0.76 15.17
C ALA A 77 0.52 1.38 14.70
N PHE A 78 0.06 2.45 15.36
CA PHE A 78 -1.10 3.21 14.92
C PHE A 78 -0.86 3.88 13.57
N LEU A 79 0.28 4.55 13.38
CA LEU A 79 0.62 5.19 12.10
C LEU A 79 0.62 4.19 10.94
N VAL A 80 1.17 3.00 11.17
CA VAL A 80 1.20 1.91 10.18
C VAL A 80 -0.20 1.37 9.90
N ALA A 81 -0.97 1.06 10.95
CA ALA A 81 -2.32 0.50 10.80
C ALA A 81 -3.27 1.48 10.09
N TYR A 82 -3.29 2.75 10.51
CA TYR A 82 -4.07 3.80 9.86
C TYR A 82 -3.51 4.14 8.46
N GLY A 83 -2.20 4.05 8.26
CA GLY A 83 -1.57 4.26 6.96
C GLY A 83 -1.99 3.21 5.93
N GLU A 84 -1.95 1.93 6.29
CA GLU A 84 -2.44 0.84 5.45
C GLU A 84 -3.92 1.01 5.12
N LEU A 85 -4.75 1.33 6.12
CA LEU A 85 -6.17 1.56 5.93
C LEU A 85 -6.45 2.78 5.02
N ALA A 86 -5.74 3.88 5.22
CA ALA A 86 -5.88 5.09 4.41
C ALA A 86 -5.45 4.86 2.96
N VAL A 87 -4.36 4.12 2.73
CA VAL A 87 -3.93 3.72 1.39
C VAL A 87 -4.97 2.82 0.73
N GLY A 88 -5.48 1.81 1.44
CA GLY A 88 -6.55 0.95 0.95
C GLY A 88 -7.80 1.73 0.55
N LEU A 89 -8.26 2.64 1.41
CA LEU A 89 -9.43 3.48 1.16
C LEU A 89 -9.21 4.44 -0.01
N ALA A 90 -8.05 5.09 -0.11
CA ALA A 90 -7.71 5.97 -1.23
C ALA A 90 -7.66 5.20 -2.56
N LEU A 91 -7.10 3.99 -2.56
CA LEU A 91 -7.08 3.11 -3.71
C LEU A 91 -8.47 2.57 -4.06
N LEU A 92 -9.36 2.31 -3.11
CA LEU A 92 -10.74 1.89 -3.40
C LEU A 92 -11.55 3.05 -3.99
N LEU A 93 -11.58 4.19 -3.29
CA LEU A 93 -12.37 5.37 -3.69
C LEU A 93 -11.85 6.06 -4.95
N GLY A 94 -10.58 5.88 -5.29
CA GLY A 94 -9.97 6.48 -6.48
C GLY A 94 -9.74 7.96 -6.33
N VAL A 95 -9.60 8.39 -5.08
CA VAL A 95 -9.35 9.75 -4.63
C VAL A 95 -8.00 9.69 -3.93
N LEU A 96 -7.07 10.60 -4.29
CA LEU A 96 -5.71 10.62 -3.73
C LEU A 96 -4.86 9.36 -4.04
N VAL A 97 -5.15 8.64 -5.14
CA VAL A 97 -4.37 7.47 -5.59
C VAL A 97 -2.87 7.74 -5.70
N ARG A 98 -2.47 8.94 -6.14
CA ARG A 98 -1.05 9.33 -6.27
C ARG A 98 -0.32 9.39 -4.92
N PRO A 99 -0.72 10.23 -3.94
CA PRO A 99 -0.05 10.25 -2.65
C PRO A 99 -0.19 8.92 -1.90
N ALA A 100 -1.32 8.20 -2.05
CA ALA A 100 -1.48 6.86 -1.48
C ALA A 100 -0.48 5.85 -2.07
N SER A 101 -0.23 5.90 -3.39
CA SER A 101 0.77 5.03 -4.04
C SER A 101 2.19 5.37 -3.59
N VAL A 102 2.52 6.66 -3.43
CA VAL A 102 3.83 7.07 -2.89
C VAL A 102 4.01 6.56 -1.45
N GLY A 103 3.01 6.74 -0.59
CA GLY A 103 3.04 6.22 0.78
C GLY A 103 3.15 4.70 0.83
N GLY A 104 2.39 3.99 -0.02
CA GLY A 104 2.47 2.54 -0.17
C GLY A 104 3.84 2.05 -0.62
N ILE A 105 4.47 2.73 -1.59
CA ILE A 105 5.83 2.42 -2.05
C ILE A 105 6.84 2.57 -0.90
N VAL A 106 6.82 3.71 -0.19
CA VAL A 106 7.72 3.95 0.95
C VAL A 106 7.51 2.90 2.04
N TYR A 107 6.27 2.55 2.34
CA TYR A 107 5.94 1.53 3.34
C TYR A 107 6.44 0.14 2.93
N MET A 108 6.21 -0.28 1.69
CA MET A 108 6.71 -1.57 1.17
C MET A 108 8.23 -1.65 1.15
N PHE A 109 8.93 -0.56 0.78
CA PHE A 109 10.39 -0.50 0.88
C PHE A 109 10.87 -0.63 2.33
N THR A 110 10.18 0.03 3.26
CA THR A 110 10.53 -0.05 4.69
C THR A 110 10.38 -1.49 5.20
N LEU A 111 9.33 -2.20 4.82
CA LEU A 111 9.13 -3.61 5.17
C LEU A 111 10.20 -4.51 4.53
N LEU A 112 10.50 -4.29 3.25
CA LEU A 112 11.52 -5.03 2.52
C LEU A 112 12.90 -4.94 3.19
N PHE A 113 13.31 -3.73 3.61
CA PHE A 113 14.57 -3.57 4.35
C PHE A 113 14.49 -4.09 5.79
N SER A 114 13.29 -4.18 6.36
CA SER A 114 13.10 -4.66 7.74
C SER A 114 13.07 -6.19 7.84
N SER A 115 12.58 -6.90 6.81
CA SER A 115 12.28 -8.35 6.91
C SER A 115 12.96 -9.25 5.87
N ASP A 116 13.42 -8.73 4.73
CA ASP A 116 13.84 -9.56 3.59
C ASP A 116 15.36 -9.62 3.42
N TYR A 117 16.12 -9.73 4.52
CA TYR A 117 17.56 -9.96 4.45
C TYR A 117 17.89 -11.46 4.61
N PRO A 118 18.09 -12.20 3.50
CA PRO A 118 18.42 -13.63 3.54
C PRO A 118 19.85 -13.93 4.04
N GLY A 119 20.68 -12.90 4.26
CA GLY A 119 22.04 -13.02 4.81
C GLY A 119 23.15 -12.69 3.82
N ALA A 120 24.30 -12.22 4.33
CA ALA A 120 25.41 -11.70 3.51
C ALA A 120 25.98 -12.72 2.50
N SER A 121 25.81 -14.01 2.79
CA SER A 121 26.28 -15.14 1.96
C SER A 121 25.17 -15.79 1.14
N ALA A 122 23.96 -15.24 1.14
CA ALA A 122 22.84 -15.83 0.40
C ALA A 122 22.99 -15.59 -1.12
N PRO A 123 22.60 -16.55 -1.97
CA PRO A 123 22.55 -16.35 -3.41
C PRO A 123 21.57 -15.21 -3.78
N PHE A 124 21.89 -14.46 -4.84
CA PHE A 124 21.07 -13.34 -5.33
C PHE A 124 19.59 -13.70 -5.53
N TRP A 125 19.28 -14.92 -6.00
CA TRP A 125 17.90 -15.39 -6.16
C TRP A 125 17.10 -15.45 -4.86
N GLN A 126 17.72 -15.70 -3.71
CA GLN A 126 17.03 -15.71 -2.42
C GLN A 126 16.62 -14.30 -1.99
N TYR A 127 17.36 -13.26 -2.39
CA TYR A 127 16.95 -11.87 -2.17
C TYR A 127 15.69 -11.54 -2.98
N PHE A 128 15.62 -12.01 -4.22
CA PHE A 128 14.44 -11.84 -5.07
C PHE A 128 13.24 -12.63 -4.53
N GLY A 129 13.46 -13.86 -4.05
CA GLY A 129 12.42 -14.69 -3.45
C GLY A 129 11.86 -14.12 -2.14
N ALA A 130 12.73 -13.61 -1.25
CA ALA A 130 12.31 -12.98 0.01
C ALA A 130 11.49 -11.71 -0.26
N SER A 131 11.99 -10.84 -1.15
CA SER A 131 11.33 -9.58 -1.49
C SER A 131 10.13 -9.70 -2.44
N LEU A 132 9.74 -10.91 -2.87
CA LEU A 132 8.73 -11.10 -3.92
C LEU A 132 7.37 -10.52 -3.54
N SER A 133 6.94 -10.73 -2.29
CA SER A 133 5.67 -10.22 -1.77
C SER A 133 5.61 -8.70 -1.78
N HIS A 134 6.69 -8.03 -1.35
CA HIS A 134 6.76 -6.57 -1.28
C HIS A 134 6.99 -5.93 -2.66
N SER A 135 7.83 -6.52 -3.50
CA SER A 135 8.16 -6.00 -4.84
C SER A 135 6.97 -6.02 -5.79
N VAL A 136 6.10 -7.06 -5.72
CA VAL A 136 4.86 -7.10 -6.49
C VAL A 136 3.95 -5.92 -6.14
N PHE A 137 3.78 -5.62 -4.85
CA PHE A 137 3.00 -4.44 -4.43
C PHE A 137 3.66 -3.12 -4.85
N ILE A 138 4.99 -3.00 -4.74
CA ILE A 138 5.72 -1.82 -5.24
C ILE A 138 5.46 -1.60 -6.73
N LEU A 139 5.53 -2.67 -7.54
CA LEU A 139 5.24 -2.61 -8.98
C LEU A 139 3.80 -2.24 -9.25
N CYS A 140 2.83 -2.76 -8.48
CA CYS A 140 1.43 -2.34 -8.59
C CYS A 140 1.25 -0.85 -8.27
N PHE A 141 1.85 -0.35 -7.19
CA PHE A 141 1.78 1.07 -6.84
C PHE A 141 2.47 1.95 -7.88
N LEU A 142 3.61 1.52 -8.44
CA LEU A 142 4.27 2.20 -9.55
C LEU A 142 3.38 2.21 -10.80
N ALA A 143 2.71 1.11 -11.11
CA ALA A 143 1.75 1.04 -12.19
C ALA A 143 0.54 1.97 -11.96
N PHE A 144 0.09 2.18 -10.72
CA PHE A 144 -0.95 3.15 -10.39
C PHE A 144 -0.47 4.61 -10.42
N LEU A 145 0.82 4.83 -10.16
CA LEU A 145 1.46 6.15 -10.20
C LEU A 145 1.70 6.61 -11.65
N ILE A 146 2.23 5.70 -12.48
CA ILE A 146 2.57 5.93 -13.89
C ILE A 146 1.33 5.79 -14.78
N GLY A 147 0.55 4.74 -14.56
CA GLY A 147 -0.70 4.50 -15.27
C GLY A 147 -1.73 5.56 -14.89
N ARG A 148 -2.48 6.07 -15.86
CA ARG A 148 -3.62 6.97 -15.60
C ARG A 148 -4.79 6.20 -14.97
N ALA A 149 -4.59 5.51 -13.84
CA ALA A 149 -5.65 4.81 -13.13
C ALA A 149 -6.78 5.74 -12.63
N HIS A 150 -6.62 7.06 -12.80
CA HIS A 150 -7.59 8.11 -12.50
C HIS A 150 -8.56 8.43 -13.66
N THR A 151 -8.36 7.92 -14.88
CA THR A 151 -9.21 8.28 -16.04
C THR A 151 -10.55 7.52 -16.14
N VAL A 152 -10.70 6.39 -15.43
CA VAL A 152 -11.91 5.55 -15.45
C VAL A 152 -12.31 5.17 -14.02
N TRP A 153 -13.59 5.36 -13.66
CA TRP A 153 -14.18 5.05 -12.33
C TRP A 153 -13.59 5.77 -11.10
N SER A 154 -13.12 7.01 -11.24
CA SER A 154 -12.92 7.89 -10.08
C SER A 154 -14.24 8.60 -9.74
N VAL A 155 -14.59 8.68 -8.44
CA VAL A 155 -15.74 9.43 -7.90
C VAL A 155 -15.75 10.88 -8.40
N ARG A 156 -14.57 11.45 -8.72
CA ARG A 156 -14.43 12.78 -9.32
C ARG A 156 -15.12 12.94 -10.68
N LYS A 157 -15.25 11.86 -11.45
CA LYS A 157 -16.00 11.84 -12.71
C LYS A 157 -17.50 11.85 -12.42
N LEU A 158 -17.97 11.04 -11.47
CA LEU A 158 -19.38 10.99 -11.07
C LEU A 158 -19.87 12.32 -10.47
N ALA A 159 -19.04 12.98 -9.67
CA ALA A 159 -19.35 14.29 -9.10
C ALA A 159 -19.38 15.44 -10.14
N ARG A 160 -18.67 15.30 -11.26
CA ARG A 160 -18.70 16.26 -12.38
C ARG A 160 -19.79 15.97 -13.41
N SER A 161 -20.40 14.79 -13.38
CA SER A 161 -21.50 14.42 -14.28
C SER A 161 -22.88 14.83 -13.78
N ARG A 162 -23.01 15.35 -12.55
CA ARG A 162 -24.29 15.92 -12.10
C ARG A 162 -24.43 17.32 -12.71
N PRO A 163 -25.38 17.54 -13.65
CA PRO A 163 -25.74 18.90 -14.01
C PRO A 163 -26.29 19.60 -12.76
N PRO A 164 -26.09 20.92 -12.61
CA PRO A 164 -26.83 21.67 -11.59
C PRO A 164 -28.31 21.47 -11.88
N GLU A 165 -29.05 20.94 -10.91
CA GLU A 165 -30.50 20.92 -10.95
C GLU A 165 -30.97 22.38 -11.08
N ALA A 166 -31.41 22.75 -12.29
CA ALA A 166 -32.06 24.02 -12.55
C ALA A 166 -33.44 23.99 -11.89
N HIS A 167 -33.47 24.39 -10.61
CA HIS A 167 -34.68 24.84 -9.95
C HIS A 167 -34.91 26.31 -10.31
N SER A 168 -35.88 26.57 -11.18
CA SER A 168 -36.85 27.70 -11.15
C SER A 168 -37.48 27.90 -12.52
#